data_AF-A0A0S8KT89-F1
#
_entry.id   AF-A0A0S8KT89-F1
#
_cell.length_a   1.000
_cell.length_b   1.000
_cell.length_c   1.000
_cell.angle_alpha   90.00
_cell.angle_beta   90.00
_cell.angle_gamma   90.00
#
_symmetry.space_group_name_H-M   'P 1'
#
loop_
_entity.id
_entity.type
_entity.pdbx_description
1 polymer ?
#
loop_
_entity_poly.entity_id
_entity_poly.type
_entity_poly.pdbx_seq_one_letter_code
_entity_poly.pdbx_strand_id
1 'polypeptide(L)'
;MCNRYLSMLILFGVSSYLLLIYSCRTKNHSEEQVIQWLLKCPPVSNPARWPPEAYTYDSHEEWAAAGRKIKGIEEILTRFYENNTTGRPMWMIILALGLVNPDNSGPILIQALKDESQPITARVTAANLLGDARNHAAVDPLCYIVHLTDSEHLKYNAISALGIIGDPNARPVVERELEDVRIKRDFLIKVLEEIKEK
;
A
#
# COMPACT_ATOMS: atom_id res chain seq x y z
N MET A 1 -42.67 -3.88 -44.19
CA MET A 1 -41.48 -3.18 -43.64
C MET A 1 -41.17 -3.55 -42.17
N CYS A 2 -41.37 -4.80 -41.72
CA CYS A 2 -41.18 -5.15 -40.29
C CYS A 2 -40.07 -6.19 -40.00
N ASN A 3 -39.30 -6.63 -41.00
CA ASN A 3 -38.38 -7.77 -40.83
C ASN A 3 -36.88 -7.42 -40.90
N ARG A 4 -36.53 -6.12 -40.89
CA ARG A 4 -35.12 -5.66 -40.83
C ARG A 4 -34.72 -5.06 -39.47
N TYR A 5 -35.67 -4.74 -38.60
CA TYR A 5 -35.40 -4.18 -37.28
C TYR A 5 -35.22 -5.26 -36.19
N LEU A 6 -35.81 -6.44 -36.35
CA LEU A 6 -35.73 -7.53 -35.36
C LEU A 6 -34.34 -8.23 -35.35
N SER A 7 -33.70 -8.36 -36.51
CA SER A 7 -32.33 -8.89 -36.63
C SER A 7 -31.26 -7.91 -36.16
N MET A 8 -31.53 -6.60 -36.20
CA MET A 8 -30.61 -5.56 -35.73
C MET A 8 -30.64 -5.43 -34.19
N LEU A 9 -31.81 -5.58 -33.55
CA LEU A 9 -31.96 -5.56 -32.09
C LEU A 9 -31.31 -6.77 -31.39
N ILE A 10 -31.31 -7.94 -32.02
CA ILE A 10 -30.62 -9.14 -31.48
C ILE A 10 -29.09 -8.98 -31.58
N LEU A 11 -28.58 -8.34 -32.63
CA LEU A 11 -27.14 -8.04 -32.75
C LEU A 11 -26.65 -7.04 -31.71
N PHE A 12 -27.45 -6.01 -31.36
CA PHE A 12 -27.09 -5.08 -30.28
C PHE A 12 -27.15 -5.72 -28.88
N GLY A 13 -28.14 -6.58 -28.61
CA GLY A 13 -28.27 -7.29 -27.34
C GLY A 13 -27.18 -8.36 -27.13
N VAL A 14 -26.88 -9.16 -28.17
CA VAL A 14 -25.83 -10.18 -28.14
C VAL A 14 -24.44 -9.54 -28.15
N SER A 15 -24.24 -8.41 -28.86
CA SER A 15 -22.99 -7.64 -28.80
C SER A 15 -22.76 -7.07 -27.41
N SER A 16 -23.77 -6.46 -26.78
CA SER A 16 -23.66 -5.93 -25.42
C SER A 16 -23.40 -7.05 -24.39
N TYR A 17 -24.04 -8.21 -24.55
CA TYR A 17 -23.84 -9.36 -23.67
C TYR A 17 -22.48 -10.04 -23.87
N LEU A 18 -22.00 -10.16 -25.11
CA LEU A 18 -20.65 -10.63 -25.43
C LEU A 18 -19.58 -9.66 -24.94
N LEU A 19 -19.83 -8.34 -25.04
CA LEU A 19 -18.94 -7.31 -24.48
C LEU A 19 -18.90 -7.38 -22.95
N LEU A 20 -20.03 -7.64 -22.29
CA LEU A 20 -20.09 -7.85 -20.83
C LEU A 20 -19.35 -9.13 -20.41
N ILE A 21 -19.56 -10.25 -21.11
CA ILE A 21 -18.85 -11.50 -20.84
C ILE A 21 -17.35 -11.35 -21.12
N TYR A 22 -16.97 -10.69 -22.22
CA TYR A 22 -15.58 -10.44 -22.56
C TYR A 22 -14.91 -9.48 -21.57
N SER A 23 -15.60 -8.41 -21.17
CA SER A 23 -15.17 -7.49 -20.11
C SER A 23 -14.99 -8.21 -18.77
N CYS A 24 -15.95 -9.04 -18.36
CA CYS A 24 -15.87 -9.83 -17.14
C CYS A 24 -14.71 -10.86 -17.19
N ARG A 25 -14.55 -11.55 -18.33
CA ARG A 25 -13.47 -12.53 -18.55
C ARG A 25 -12.08 -11.89 -18.54
N THR A 26 -11.94 -10.72 -19.15
CA THR A 26 -10.67 -9.97 -19.18
C THR A 26 -10.34 -9.35 -17.83
N LYS A 27 -11.34 -8.87 -17.07
CA LYS A 27 -11.18 -8.44 -15.67
C LYS A 27 -10.67 -9.59 -14.80
N ASN A 28 -11.31 -10.76 -14.87
CA ASN A 28 -10.89 -11.94 -14.10
C ASN A 28 -9.48 -12.42 -14.49
N HIS A 29 -9.09 -12.31 -15.77
CA HIS A 29 -7.74 -12.66 -16.19
C HIS A 29 -6.68 -11.70 -15.63
N SER A 30 -6.96 -10.39 -15.63
CA SER A 30 -6.01 -9.38 -15.14
C SER A 30 -5.88 -9.45 -13.61
N GLU A 31 -6.98 -9.70 -12.90
CA GLU A 31 -6.95 -9.96 -11.45
C GLU A 31 -6.11 -11.19 -11.11
N GLU A 32 -6.29 -12.30 -11.84
CA GLU A 32 -5.50 -13.50 -11.65
C GLU A 32 -4.01 -13.22 -11.90
N GLN A 33 -3.66 -12.45 -12.94
CA GLN A 33 -2.28 -12.03 -13.18
C GLN A 33 -1.70 -11.24 -12.00
N VAL A 34 -2.46 -10.30 -11.42
CA VAL A 34 -2.03 -9.55 -10.23
C VAL A 34 -1.87 -10.48 -9.03
N ILE A 35 -2.79 -11.43 -8.80
CA ILE A 35 -2.70 -12.40 -7.70
C ILE A 35 -1.45 -13.28 -7.85
N GLN A 36 -1.17 -13.78 -9.05
CA GLN A 36 0.02 -14.58 -9.34
C GLN A 36 1.32 -13.77 -9.22
N TRP A 37 1.26 -12.46 -9.50
CA TRP A 37 2.38 -11.55 -9.28
C TRP A 37 2.61 -11.24 -7.79
N LEU A 38 1.55 -11.01 -7.02
CA LEU A 38 1.62 -10.80 -5.56
C LEU A 38 2.25 -12.01 -4.84
N LEU A 39 1.95 -13.23 -5.30
CA LEU A 39 2.54 -14.47 -4.78
C LEU A 39 4.06 -14.55 -4.90
N LYS A 40 4.64 -13.79 -5.82
CA LYS A 40 6.09 -13.73 -6.08
C LYS A 40 6.78 -12.60 -5.31
N CYS A 41 6.07 -11.89 -4.44
CA CYS A 41 6.62 -10.81 -3.62
C CYS A 41 7.77 -11.35 -2.76
N PRO A 42 8.95 -10.71 -2.78
CA PRO A 42 10.04 -11.02 -1.86
C PRO A 42 9.61 -10.89 -0.39
N PRO A 43 10.23 -11.62 0.54
CA PRO A 43 9.89 -11.53 1.96
C PRO A 43 10.41 -10.21 2.54
N VAL A 44 9.54 -9.50 3.27
CA VAL A 44 9.90 -8.25 3.98
C VAL A 44 10.69 -8.54 5.27
N SER A 45 10.66 -9.78 5.77
CA SER A 45 11.46 -10.26 6.92
C SER A 45 11.65 -11.78 6.90
N ASN A 46 12.73 -12.26 7.53
CA ASN A 46 13.27 -13.63 7.60
C ASN A 46 12.76 -14.65 6.54
N PRO A 47 13.54 -14.93 5.48
CA PRO A 47 13.15 -15.86 4.41
C PRO A 47 12.90 -17.31 4.90
N ALA A 48 13.37 -17.69 6.09
CA ALA A 48 13.23 -19.04 6.63
C ALA A 48 11.79 -19.44 7.01
N ARG A 49 10.83 -18.49 7.05
CA ARG A 49 9.42 -18.77 7.38
C ARG A 49 8.57 -19.17 6.17
N TRP A 50 9.17 -19.24 4.97
CA TRP A 50 8.48 -19.46 3.71
C TRP A 50 9.20 -20.52 2.85
N PRO A 51 8.48 -21.31 2.03
CA PRO A 51 9.10 -22.34 1.20
C PRO A 51 10.11 -21.73 0.21
N PRO A 52 11.27 -22.37 0.02
CA PRO A 52 12.40 -21.85 -0.75
C PRO A 52 12.12 -21.67 -2.25
N GLU A 53 11.07 -22.29 -2.81
CA GLU A 53 10.74 -22.17 -4.24
C GLU A 53 9.88 -20.94 -4.62
N ALA A 54 9.56 -20.04 -3.69
CA ALA A 54 8.52 -19.02 -3.91
C ALA A 54 8.98 -17.68 -4.53
N TYR A 55 10.28 -17.39 -4.59
CA TYR A 55 10.78 -16.06 -4.98
C TYR A 55 11.45 -16.10 -6.35
N THR A 56 11.04 -15.18 -7.22
CA THR A 56 11.60 -15.03 -8.58
C THR A 56 12.26 -13.67 -8.80
N TYR A 57 12.24 -12.79 -7.79
CA TYR A 57 12.81 -11.44 -7.84
C TYR A 57 13.81 -11.27 -6.71
N ASP A 58 14.93 -10.61 -7.00
CA ASP A 58 16.01 -10.39 -6.05
C ASP A 58 15.74 -9.16 -5.16
N SER A 59 14.82 -8.28 -5.59
CA SER A 59 14.43 -7.08 -4.85
C SER A 59 12.96 -6.70 -5.03
N HIS A 60 12.46 -5.88 -4.10
CA HIS A 60 11.13 -5.28 -4.22
C HIS A 60 11.01 -4.34 -5.42
N GLU A 61 12.11 -3.74 -5.87
CA GLU A 61 12.15 -2.86 -7.05
C GLU A 61 11.90 -3.66 -8.34
N GLU A 62 12.60 -4.79 -8.51
CA GLU A 62 12.39 -5.69 -9.66
C GLU A 62 10.97 -6.25 -9.68
N TRP A 63 10.49 -6.68 -8.51
CA TRP A 63 9.12 -7.17 -8.35
C TRP A 63 8.10 -6.09 -8.75
N ALA A 64 8.27 -4.85 -8.28
CA ALA A 64 7.40 -3.73 -8.64
C ALA A 64 7.49 -3.37 -10.13
N ALA A 65 8.68 -3.44 -10.74
CA ALA A 65 8.89 -3.21 -12.17
C ALA A 65 8.17 -4.25 -13.03
N ALA A 66 8.09 -5.51 -12.57
CA ALA A 66 7.27 -6.53 -13.22
C ALA A 66 5.78 -6.25 -13.05
N GLY A 67 5.35 -5.81 -11.87
CA GLY A 67 3.96 -5.42 -11.59
C GLY A 67 3.48 -4.29 -12.49
N ARG A 68 4.30 -3.25 -12.70
CA ARG A 68 4.02 -2.12 -13.59
C ARG A 68 3.71 -2.53 -15.04
N LYS A 69 4.10 -3.74 -15.47
CA LYS A 69 3.78 -4.27 -16.81
C LYS A 69 2.37 -4.87 -16.92
N ILE A 70 1.71 -5.12 -15.79
CA ILE A 70 0.35 -5.68 -15.74
C ILE A 70 -0.67 -4.57 -16.01
N LYS A 71 -1.52 -4.76 -17.01
CA LYS A 71 -2.52 -3.77 -17.42
C LYS A 71 -3.53 -3.53 -16.31
N GLY A 72 -3.72 -2.27 -15.93
CA GLY A 72 -4.72 -1.87 -14.92
C GLY A 72 -4.36 -2.25 -13.49
N ILE A 73 -3.07 -2.52 -13.21
CA ILE A 73 -2.63 -2.98 -11.89
C ILE A 73 -3.06 -2.05 -10.75
N GLU A 74 -2.99 -0.73 -10.92
CA GLU A 74 -3.40 0.23 -9.89
C GLU A 74 -4.88 0.10 -9.54
N GLU A 75 -5.76 0.11 -10.54
CA GLU A 75 -7.21 -0.06 -10.34
C GLU A 75 -7.55 -1.42 -9.69
N ILE A 76 -6.81 -2.48 -10.07
CA ILE A 76 -6.98 -3.81 -9.49
C ILE A 76 -6.54 -3.82 -8.02
N LEU A 77 -5.37 -3.25 -7.70
CA LEU A 77 -4.86 -3.19 -6.33
C LEU A 77 -5.72 -2.32 -5.42
N THR A 78 -6.22 -1.18 -5.91
CA THR A 78 -7.17 -0.33 -5.17
C THR A 78 -8.45 -1.11 -4.86
N ARG A 79 -9.01 -1.84 -5.83
CA ARG A 79 -10.18 -2.68 -5.60
C ARG A 79 -9.92 -3.81 -4.60
N PHE A 80 -8.72 -4.39 -4.62
CA PHE A 80 -8.30 -5.41 -3.65
C PHE A 80 -8.18 -4.84 -2.24
N TYR A 81 -7.67 -3.62 -2.11
CA TYR A 81 -7.61 -2.88 -0.86
C TYR A 81 -9.02 -2.58 -0.32
N GLU A 82 -9.90 -2.02 -1.15
CA GLU A 82 -11.27 -1.61 -0.75
C GLU A 82 -12.16 -2.79 -0.35
N ASN A 83 -12.08 -3.90 -1.07
CA ASN A 83 -13.00 -5.03 -0.87
C ASN A 83 -12.40 -6.17 -0.03
N ASN A 84 -11.12 -6.11 0.32
CA ASN A 84 -10.41 -7.17 1.04
C ASN A 84 -10.59 -8.57 0.41
N THR A 85 -10.57 -8.64 -0.93
CA THR A 85 -11.06 -9.80 -1.71
C THR A 85 -10.04 -10.88 -2.02
N THR A 86 -8.76 -10.65 -1.72
CA THR A 86 -7.68 -11.50 -2.24
C THR A 86 -7.33 -12.69 -1.35
N GLY A 87 -7.77 -12.68 -0.08
CA GLY A 87 -7.25 -13.58 0.96
C GLY A 87 -5.75 -13.42 1.23
N ARG A 88 -5.11 -12.39 0.65
CA ARG A 88 -3.70 -12.04 0.87
C ARG A 88 -3.60 -11.10 2.06
N PRO A 89 -2.47 -11.10 2.78
CA PRO A 89 -2.31 -10.18 3.90
C PRO A 89 -2.27 -8.74 3.38
N MET A 90 -3.02 -7.84 4.03
CA MET A 90 -3.22 -6.48 3.53
C MET A 90 -1.93 -5.68 3.36
N TRP A 91 -0.91 -5.92 4.19
CA TRP A 91 0.40 -5.28 4.06
C TRP A 91 1.00 -5.48 2.66
N MET A 92 0.74 -6.61 2.01
CA MET A 92 1.27 -6.92 0.68
C MET A 92 0.58 -6.07 -0.41
N ILE A 93 -0.72 -5.82 -0.26
CA ILE A 93 -1.47 -4.96 -1.18
C ILE A 93 -1.02 -3.51 -1.03
N ILE A 94 -0.81 -3.04 0.20
CA ILE A 94 -0.30 -1.70 0.49
C ILE A 94 1.13 -1.52 -0.06
N LEU A 95 1.99 -2.53 0.13
CA LEU A 95 3.33 -2.55 -0.43
C LEU A 95 3.30 -2.45 -1.96
N ALA A 96 2.44 -3.25 -2.61
CA ALA A 96 2.26 -3.21 -4.05
C ALA A 96 1.82 -1.81 -4.53
N LEU A 97 0.81 -1.21 -3.88
CA LEU A 97 0.32 0.13 -4.20
C LEU A 97 1.42 1.19 -4.08
N GLY A 98 2.21 1.14 -3.00
CA GLY A 98 3.32 2.07 -2.77
C GLY A 98 4.44 1.94 -3.79
N LEU A 99 4.82 0.73 -4.19
CA LEU A 99 5.98 0.50 -5.05
C LEU A 99 5.68 0.55 -6.54
N VAL A 100 4.46 0.20 -6.95
CA VAL A 100 4.06 0.23 -8.37
C VAL A 100 3.93 1.68 -8.86
N ASN A 101 3.39 2.57 -8.03
CA ASN A 101 3.27 3.99 -8.35
C ASN A 101 3.63 4.88 -7.13
N PRO A 102 4.94 5.02 -6.83
CA PRO A 102 5.40 5.78 -5.65
C PRO A 102 4.89 7.21 -5.63
N ASP A 103 4.89 7.89 -6.78
CA ASP A 103 4.55 9.31 -6.89
C ASP A 103 3.08 9.61 -6.55
N ASN A 104 2.15 8.69 -6.85
CA ASN A 104 0.71 8.88 -6.61
C ASN A 104 0.14 8.02 -5.47
N SER A 105 0.93 7.20 -4.80
CA SER A 105 0.45 6.31 -3.74
C SER A 105 0.10 7.03 -2.42
N GLY A 106 0.55 8.27 -2.23
CA GLY A 106 0.39 9.04 -0.98
C GLY A 106 -1.02 9.00 -0.36
N PRO A 107 -2.09 9.36 -1.09
CA PRO A 107 -3.45 9.38 -0.55
C PRO A 107 -3.93 8.02 -0.02
N ILE A 108 -3.71 6.93 -0.77
CA ILE A 108 -4.15 5.59 -0.35
C ILE A 108 -3.30 5.05 0.80
N LEU A 109 -2.01 5.38 0.85
CA LEU A 109 -1.14 5.04 1.98
C LEU A 109 -1.54 5.80 3.25
N ILE A 110 -1.90 7.08 3.16
CA ILE A 110 -2.43 7.85 4.30
C ILE A 110 -3.76 7.26 4.78
N GLN A 111 -4.63 6.85 3.86
CA GLN A 111 -5.88 6.16 4.21
C GLN A 111 -5.58 4.86 4.97
N ALA A 112 -4.66 4.04 4.47
CA ALA A 112 -4.28 2.78 5.10
C ALA A 112 -3.63 2.97 6.48
N LEU A 113 -2.83 4.03 6.67
CA LEU A 113 -2.23 4.38 7.96
C LEU A 113 -3.30 4.69 9.03
N LYS A 114 -4.34 5.42 8.63
CA LYS A 114 -5.39 5.94 9.52
C LYS A 114 -6.52 4.95 9.77
N ASP A 115 -6.70 3.96 8.92
CA ASP A 115 -7.76 2.97 9.06
C ASP A 115 -7.45 1.99 10.21
N GLU A 116 -8.08 2.22 11.36
CA GLU A 116 -7.91 1.39 12.57
C GLU A 116 -8.45 -0.03 12.42
N SER A 117 -9.31 -0.28 11.44
CA SER A 117 -9.77 -1.64 11.14
C SER A 117 -8.68 -2.49 10.45
N GLN A 118 -7.64 -1.84 9.92
CA GLN A 118 -6.55 -2.54 9.26
C GLN A 118 -5.64 -3.24 10.27
N PRO A 119 -5.09 -4.42 9.91
CA PRO A 119 -4.07 -5.07 10.70
C PRO A 119 -2.88 -4.13 10.98
N ILE A 120 -2.26 -4.27 12.15
CA ILE A 120 -1.14 -3.40 12.53
C ILE A 120 0.02 -3.44 11.53
N THR A 121 0.25 -4.59 10.90
CA THR A 121 1.27 -4.78 9.86
C THR A 121 0.99 -3.98 8.60
N ALA A 122 -0.28 -3.82 8.22
CA ALA A 122 -0.70 -2.98 7.10
C ALA A 122 -0.42 -1.49 7.39
N ARG A 123 -0.80 -1.02 8.57
CA ARG A 123 -0.58 0.36 9.01
C ARG A 123 0.91 0.70 9.13
N VAL A 124 1.72 -0.22 9.67
CA VAL A 124 3.18 -0.10 9.72
C VAL A 124 3.78 -0.01 8.31
N THR A 125 3.32 -0.85 7.39
CA THR A 125 3.81 -0.83 6.00
C THR A 125 3.50 0.52 5.33
N ALA A 126 2.30 1.06 5.56
CA ALA A 126 1.94 2.38 5.07
C ALA A 126 2.82 3.49 5.66
N ALA A 127 3.09 3.47 6.97
CA ALA A 127 3.98 4.43 7.63
C ALA A 127 5.39 4.42 7.00
N ASN A 128 5.95 3.24 6.78
CA ASN A 128 7.29 3.09 6.20
C ASN A 128 7.35 3.62 4.77
N LEU A 129 6.38 3.26 3.92
CA LEU A 129 6.32 3.75 2.55
C LEU A 129 6.16 5.27 2.46
N LEU A 130 5.37 5.87 3.36
CA LEU A 130 5.22 7.33 3.44
C LEU A 130 6.52 8.01 3.87
N GLY A 131 7.26 7.40 4.80
CA GLY A 131 8.59 7.84 5.22
C GLY A 131 9.61 7.76 4.08
N ASP A 132 9.73 6.60 3.44
CA ASP A 132 10.65 6.35 2.32
C ASP A 132 10.37 7.28 1.13
N ALA A 133 9.09 7.56 0.85
CA ALA A 133 8.67 8.52 -0.17
C ALA A 133 8.88 9.99 0.25
N ARG A 134 9.30 10.25 1.50
CA ARG A 134 9.41 11.59 2.10
C ARG A 134 8.13 12.42 1.91
N ASN A 135 6.98 11.77 2.12
CA ASN A 135 5.69 12.37 1.82
C ASN A 135 5.30 13.38 2.91
N HIS A 136 5.51 14.68 2.64
CA HIS A 136 5.16 15.76 3.57
C HIS A 136 3.66 15.81 3.93
N ALA A 137 2.76 15.33 3.08
CA ALA A 137 1.34 15.27 3.41
C ALA A 137 1.01 14.23 4.50
N ALA A 138 1.96 13.32 4.79
CA ALA A 138 1.83 12.32 5.85
C ALA A 138 2.28 12.82 7.23
N VAL A 139 2.87 14.01 7.36
CA VAL A 139 3.39 14.53 8.64
C VAL A 139 2.28 14.59 9.69
N ASP A 140 1.18 15.28 9.41
CA ASP A 140 0.06 15.39 10.36
C ASP A 140 -0.59 14.02 10.68
N PRO A 141 -0.90 13.14 9.69
CA PRO A 141 -1.33 11.77 9.96
C PRO A 141 -0.37 10.97 10.85
N LEU A 142 0.94 11.03 10.59
CA LEU A 142 1.93 10.30 11.38
C LEU A 142 2.03 10.86 12.80
N CYS A 143 2.03 12.19 12.96
CA CYS A 143 1.97 12.83 14.27
C CYS A 143 0.72 12.40 15.05
N TYR A 144 -0.45 12.31 14.41
CA TYR A 144 -1.66 11.79 15.04
C TYR A 144 -1.49 10.34 15.53
N ILE A 145 -0.88 9.47 14.71
CA ILE A 145 -0.58 8.09 15.10
C ILE A 145 0.31 8.03 16.34
N VAL A 146 1.38 8.85 16.41
CA VAL A 146 2.29 8.88 17.56
C VAL A 146 1.55 9.16 18.86
N HIS A 147 0.56 10.05 18.84
CA HIS A 147 -0.19 10.43 20.04
C HIS A 147 -1.17 9.38 20.53
N LEU A 148 -1.83 8.67 19.60
CA LEU A 148 -3.06 7.92 19.93
C LEU A 148 -2.92 6.42 19.83
N THR A 149 -1.86 5.90 19.21
CA THR A 149 -1.72 4.45 19.07
C THR A 149 -1.24 3.80 20.37
N ASP A 150 -1.90 2.71 20.75
CA ASP A 150 -1.45 1.80 21.81
C ASP A 150 -0.36 0.83 21.33
N SER A 151 -0.12 0.75 20.02
CA SER A 151 0.88 -0.16 19.46
C SER A 151 2.27 0.48 19.45
N GLU A 152 3.17 -0.06 20.27
CA GLU A 152 4.58 0.34 20.28
C GLU A 152 5.23 0.19 18.89
N HIS A 153 4.90 -0.87 18.16
CA HIS A 153 5.42 -1.09 16.80
C HIS A 153 4.98 0.00 15.83
N LEU A 154 3.68 0.34 15.81
CA LEU A 154 3.19 1.39 14.91
C LEU A 154 3.72 2.77 15.32
N LYS A 155 3.77 3.05 16.62
CA LYS A 155 4.35 4.29 17.16
C LYS A 155 5.81 4.44 16.72
N TYR A 156 6.64 3.40 16.90
CA TYR A 156 8.05 3.41 16.52
C TYR A 156 8.24 3.71 15.02
N ASN A 157 7.48 3.03 14.15
CA ASN A 157 7.58 3.24 12.70
C ASN A 157 7.06 4.63 12.29
N ALA A 158 6.02 5.15 12.95
CA ALA A 158 5.53 6.51 12.70
C ALA A 158 6.60 7.56 13.06
N ILE A 159 7.25 7.43 14.22
CA ILE A 159 8.35 8.31 14.63
C ILE A 159 9.53 8.21 13.67
N SER A 160 9.90 6.99 13.26
CA SER A 160 10.97 6.79 12.26
C SER A 160 10.64 7.45 10.93
N ALA A 161 9.40 7.30 10.43
CA ALA A 161 8.95 7.93 9.20
C ALA A 161 8.99 9.46 9.29
N LEU A 162 8.59 10.05 10.41
CA LEU A 162 8.71 11.49 10.66
C LEU A 162 10.16 11.97 10.59
N GLY A 163 11.11 11.20 11.14
CA GLY A 163 12.54 11.47 11.02
C GLY A 163 13.02 11.46 9.57
N ILE A 164 12.64 10.44 8.80
CA ILE A 164 13.03 10.31 7.38
C ILE A 164 12.46 11.45 6.52
N ILE A 165 11.22 11.88 6.80
CA ILE A 165 10.59 13.05 6.15
C ILE A 165 11.35 14.33 6.53
N GLY A 166 11.75 14.48 7.79
CA GLY A 166 12.57 15.58 8.28
C GLY A 166 11.83 16.92 8.35
N ASP A 167 10.49 16.90 8.42
CA ASP A 167 9.67 18.10 8.51
C ASP A 167 9.74 18.72 9.92
N PRO A 168 10.16 19.99 10.08
CA PRO A 168 10.29 20.64 11.38
C PRO A 168 9.00 20.65 12.22
N ASN A 169 7.82 20.55 11.58
CA ASN A 169 6.55 20.54 12.30
C ASN A 169 6.33 19.25 13.11
N ALA A 170 7.06 18.17 12.80
CA ALA A 170 7.02 16.93 13.55
C ALA A 170 7.78 16.99 14.88
N ARG A 171 8.72 17.94 15.03
CA ARG A 171 9.66 18.00 16.16
C ARG A 171 8.97 18.02 17.53
N PRO A 172 7.96 18.88 17.81
CA PRO A 172 7.35 18.96 19.13
C PRO A 172 6.68 17.66 19.56
N VAL A 173 6.21 16.87 18.59
CA VAL A 173 5.58 15.57 18.82
C VAL A 173 6.63 14.56 19.26
N VAL A 174 7.77 14.50 18.58
CA VAL A 174 8.86 13.58 18.92
C VAL A 174 9.54 13.96 20.24
N GLU A 175 9.69 15.24 20.54
CA GLU A 175 10.25 15.72 21.81
C GLU A 175 9.41 15.27 23.02
N ARG A 176 8.08 15.26 22.88
CA ARG A 176 7.19 14.77 23.95
C ARG A 176 7.42 13.29 24.28
N GLU A 177 7.77 12.48 23.28
CA GLU A 177 8.02 11.05 23.49
C GLU A 177 9.34 10.78 24.24
N LEU A 178 10.21 11.78 24.47
CA LEU A 178 11.44 11.60 25.27
C LEU A 178 11.15 11.25 26.74
N GLU A 179 9.94 11.56 27.22
CA GLU A 179 9.47 11.20 28.55
C GLU A 179 8.91 9.77 28.61
N ASP A 180 8.61 9.16 27.45
CA ASP A 180 8.08 7.79 27.37
C ASP A 180 9.22 6.76 27.47
N VAL A 181 9.34 6.12 28.62
CA VAL A 181 10.38 5.12 28.91
C VAL A 181 10.32 3.87 28.02
N ARG A 182 9.22 3.64 27.29
CA ARG A 182 9.06 2.49 26.39
C ARG A 182 9.84 2.69 25.10
N ILE A 183 10.03 3.93 24.67
CA ILE A 183 10.83 4.24 23.49
C ILE A 183 12.26 4.56 23.93
N LYS A 184 13.23 3.94 23.24
CA LYS A 184 14.65 4.19 23.53
C LYS A 184 14.98 5.66 23.26
N ARG A 185 15.45 6.36 24.29
CA ARG A 185 15.85 7.77 24.21
C ARG A 185 16.84 8.05 23.08
N ASP A 186 17.85 7.19 22.90
CA ASP A 186 18.86 7.35 21.84
C ASP A 186 18.26 7.30 20.43
N PHE A 187 17.20 6.50 20.23
CA PHE A 187 16.47 6.47 18.97
C PHE A 187 15.73 7.79 18.72
N LEU A 188 15.06 8.34 19.74
CA LEU A 188 14.37 9.62 19.64
C LEU A 188 15.33 10.78 19.37
N ILE A 189 16.48 10.81 20.03
CA ILE A 189 17.53 11.81 19.79
C ILE A 189 17.98 11.75 18.32
N LYS A 190 18.28 10.55 17.81
CA LYS A 190 18.64 10.38 16.39
C LYS A 190 17.54 10.89 15.45
N VAL A 191 16.28 10.58 15.73
CA VAL A 191 15.15 11.08 14.90
C VAL A 191 15.06 12.60 14.96
N LEU A 192 15.28 13.22 16.12
CA LEU A 192 15.28 14.68 16.28
C LEU A 192 16.44 15.37 15.56
N GLU A 193 17.57 14.69 15.37
CA GLU A 193 18.70 15.18 14.57
C GLU A 193 18.35 15.21 13.06
N GLU A 194 17.55 14.26 12.58
CA GLU A 194 17.08 14.21 11.18
C GLU A 194 15.97 15.24 10.90
N ILE A 195 15.19 15.63 11.93
CA ILE A 195 14.18 16.68 11.81
C ILE A 195 14.85 18.04 11.84
N LYS A 196 14.82 18.74 10.70
CA LYS A 196 15.47 20.05 10.52
C LYS A 196 15.00 21.05 11.59
N GLU A 197 15.94 21.82 12.15
CA GLU A 197 15.63 22.99 12.96
C GLU A 197 15.02 24.09 12.07
N LYS A 198 14.02 24.81 12.58
CA LYS A 198 13.37 25.93 11.86
C LYS A 198 14.28 27.13 11.73
#